data_AF-A0A1J8PJR2-F1
#
_entry.id   AF-A0A1J8PJR2-F1
#
_cell.length_a   1.000
_cell.length_b   1.000
_cell.length_c   1.000
_cell.angle_alpha   90.00
_cell.angle_beta   90.00
_cell.angle_gamma   90.00
#
_symmetry.space_group_name_H-M   'P 1'
#
loop_
_entity.id
_entity.type
_entity.pdbx_description
1 polymer ?
#
loop_
_entity_poly.entity_id
_entity_poly.type
_entity_poly.pdbx_seq_one_letter_code
_entity_poly.pdbx_strand_id
1 'polypeptide(L)'
;MRPSAISDLKWWLHLLLSDPPPLNISPPPSTRDYGIWVDASTGTGIGLLWNGCWAAWPTNDLWRGPSRDIAWLEAVAIELAIHLIHAKGITDTDVLIRSDNQGVIAAFQKGRCSNFMINLCICHSAALLRESWLSLTFIYINTSINLTDPISRGIYPPIALRLVSPPPLPRVDIQAAVDEFWSNAPPAPSDLRESVALSLQLFRSCTPRPCTGSSITPSTLRPPVLASDRLLLWSTPGGQEWQTELEKKYPDSSLFKLFHVMIHSLDLDTRSNYGAGLLCFTQFCDSLGIAEQDRMPAAESLIS
;
A
#
# COMPACT_ATOMS: atom_id res chain seq x y z
N MET A 1 3.41 0.73 -0.81
CA MET A 1 3.06 1.94 -0.05
C MET A 1 4.40 2.65 0.11
N ARG A 2 4.47 3.97 -0.03
CA ARG A 2 5.50 4.69 0.72
C ARG A 2 5.37 4.23 2.18
N PRO A 3 6.41 4.21 3.02
CA PRO A 3 6.18 4.17 4.48
C PRO A 3 5.01 5.11 4.75
N SER A 4 4.05 4.72 5.61
CA SER A 4 2.84 5.54 5.81
C SER A 4 3.23 7.01 5.90
N ALA A 5 2.46 7.95 5.35
CA ALA A 5 2.86 9.36 5.37
C ALA A 5 3.27 9.81 6.78
N ILE A 6 2.65 9.20 7.80
CA ILE A 6 3.00 9.33 9.22
C ILE A 6 4.40 8.75 9.55
N SER A 7 4.75 7.56 9.08
CA SER A 7 6.08 6.96 9.24
C SER A 7 7.17 7.79 8.54
N ASP A 8 6.91 8.28 7.33
CA ASP A 8 7.83 9.17 6.62
C ASP A 8 7.92 10.53 7.32
N LEU A 9 6.82 11.10 7.83
CA LEU A 9 6.83 12.33 8.62
C LEU A 9 7.57 12.15 9.96
N LYS A 10 7.39 11.02 10.64
CA LYS A 10 8.15 10.67 11.85
C LYS A 10 9.64 10.51 11.53
N TRP A 11 9.98 9.86 10.41
CA TRP A 11 11.35 9.72 9.94
C TRP A 11 11.96 11.09 9.60
N TRP A 12 11.25 11.94 8.86
CA TRP A 12 11.70 13.30 8.54
C TRP A 12 11.84 14.15 9.80
N LEU A 13 10.88 14.11 10.72
CA LEU A 13 10.95 14.83 11.98
C LEU A 13 12.15 14.38 12.81
N HIS A 14 12.37 13.07 12.94
CA HIS A 14 13.54 12.53 13.62
C HIS A 14 14.85 12.96 12.93
N LEU A 15 14.94 12.86 11.60
CA LEU A 15 16.11 13.22 10.83
C LEU A 15 16.44 14.72 10.94
N LEU A 16 15.43 15.58 10.88
CA LEU A 16 15.57 17.05 10.96
C LEU A 16 15.86 17.54 12.38
N LEU A 17 15.46 16.78 13.40
CA LEU A 17 15.76 17.07 14.81
C LEU A 17 17.09 16.46 15.29
N SER A 18 17.57 15.43 14.60
CA SER A 18 18.91 14.87 14.81
C SER A 18 19.95 15.78 14.16
N ASP A 19 21.22 15.67 14.54
CA ASP A 19 22.34 16.26 13.79
C ASP A 19 22.73 15.24 12.69
N PRO A 20 22.18 15.34 11.46
CA PRO A 20 22.35 14.28 10.49
C PRO A 20 23.83 14.27 10.04
N PRO A 21 24.42 13.09 9.81
CA PRO A 21 25.72 13.03 9.17
C PRO A 21 25.66 13.75 7.81
N PRO A 22 26.74 14.42 7.38
CA PRO A 22 26.78 15.13 6.11
C PRO A 22 26.31 14.20 4.99
N LEU A 23 25.39 14.69 4.14
CA LEU A 23 24.94 13.96 2.95
C LEU A 23 26.17 13.62 2.10
N ASN A 24 26.47 12.34 1.98
CA ASN A 24 27.55 11.89 1.12
C ASN A 24 27.05 11.92 -0.33
N ILE A 25 27.49 12.92 -1.11
CA ILE A 25 27.20 13.08 -2.54
C ILE A 25 28.15 12.19 -3.37
N SER A 26 28.65 11.10 -2.78
CA SER A 26 29.46 10.13 -3.51
C SER A 26 28.66 9.56 -4.66
N PRO A 27 29.32 9.25 -5.80
CA PRO A 27 28.67 8.53 -6.88
C PRO A 27 28.04 7.24 -6.34
N PRO A 28 26.93 6.77 -6.94
CA PRO A 28 26.28 5.53 -6.54
C PRO A 28 27.32 4.41 -6.45
N PRO A 29 27.32 3.60 -5.38
CA PRO A 29 28.23 2.46 -5.27
C PRO A 29 28.03 1.53 -6.47
N SER A 30 29.13 0.98 -6.98
CA SER A 30 29.08 0.04 -8.10
C SER A 30 28.19 -1.16 -7.77
N THR A 31 27.32 -1.56 -8.69
CA THR A 31 26.48 -2.75 -8.57
C THR A 31 27.32 -3.98 -8.26
N ARG A 32 27.06 -4.61 -7.12
CA ARG A 32 27.69 -5.87 -6.71
C ARG A 32 26.78 -7.04 -7.05
N ASP A 33 27.36 -8.04 -7.68
CA ASP A 33 26.69 -9.29 -8.01
C ASP A 33 27.01 -10.36 -6.96
N TYR A 34 26.01 -10.69 -6.14
CA TYR A 34 26.08 -11.77 -5.16
C TYR A 34 25.51 -13.10 -5.69
N GLY A 35 25.22 -13.17 -6.99
CA GLY A 35 24.60 -14.34 -7.59
C GLY A 35 23.20 -14.61 -7.04
N ILE A 36 22.38 -13.56 -6.91
CA ILE A 36 21.01 -13.64 -6.39
C ILE A 36 20.04 -13.90 -7.53
N TRP A 37 19.24 -14.96 -7.39
CA TRP A 37 18.17 -15.33 -8.32
C TRP A 37 16.92 -15.69 -7.54
N VAL A 38 15.78 -15.13 -7.91
CA VAL A 38 14.50 -15.39 -7.26
C VAL A 38 13.48 -15.93 -8.26
N ASP A 39 12.59 -16.77 -7.77
CA ASP A 39 11.46 -17.26 -8.54
C ASP A 39 10.31 -17.71 -7.61
N ALA A 40 9.10 -17.78 -8.13
CA ALA A 40 7.98 -18.40 -7.44
C ALA A 40 7.11 -19.24 -8.37
N SER A 41 6.61 -20.35 -7.85
CA SER A 41 5.68 -21.25 -8.55
C SER A 41 4.34 -21.30 -7.84
N THR A 42 3.28 -21.55 -8.61
CA THR A 42 1.90 -21.59 -8.09
C THR A 42 1.61 -22.80 -7.21
N GLY A 43 2.30 -23.93 -7.46
CA GLY A 43 1.97 -25.22 -6.87
C GLY A 43 2.99 -25.76 -5.87
N THR A 44 4.11 -25.07 -5.66
CA THR A 44 5.14 -25.54 -4.72
C THR A 44 5.62 -24.43 -3.81
N GLY A 45 6.02 -23.29 -4.35
CA GLY A 45 6.28 -22.10 -3.55
C GLY A 45 7.39 -21.23 -4.09
N ILE A 46 8.15 -20.63 -3.18
CA ILE A 46 9.15 -19.61 -3.49
C ILE A 46 10.54 -20.23 -3.45
N GLY A 47 11.35 -19.92 -4.47
CA GLY A 47 12.76 -20.28 -4.53
C GLY A 47 13.66 -19.05 -4.45
N LEU A 48 14.84 -19.23 -3.87
CA LEU A 48 15.92 -18.25 -3.88
C LEU A 48 17.25 -18.98 -4.04
N LEU A 49 18.11 -18.46 -4.91
CA LEU A 49 19.51 -18.85 -5.06
C LEU A 49 20.39 -17.67 -4.67
N TRP A 50 21.43 -17.93 -3.90
CA TRP A 50 22.44 -16.99 -3.45
C TRP A 50 23.82 -17.62 -3.61
N ASN A 51 24.61 -17.16 -4.58
CA ASN A 51 25.98 -17.63 -4.79
C ASN A 51 26.12 -19.18 -4.81
N GLY A 52 25.18 -19.86 -5.48
CA GLY A 52 25.13 -21.33 -5.55
C GLY A 52 24.51 -22.03 -4.35
N CYS A 53 24.22 -21.31 -3.26
CA CYS A 53 23.41 -21.81 -2.15
C CYS A 53 21.93 -21.54 -2.39
N TRP A 54 21.03 -22.38 -1.87
CA TRP A 54 19.60 -22.27 -2.13
C TRP A 54 18.77 -22.17 -0.86
N ALA A 55 17.62 -21.49 -0.97
CA ALA A 55 16.54 -21.53 0.00
C ALA A 55 15.22 -21.70 -0.74
N ALA A 56 14.27 -22.38 -0.10
CA ALA A 56 12.93 -22.53 -0.62
C ALA A 56 11.91 -22.45 0.51
N TRP A 57 10.76 -21.87 0.21
CA TRP A 57 9.63 -21.76 1.14
C TRP A 57 8.41 -22.39 0.47
N PRO A 58 7.91 -23.52 0.98
CA PRO A 58 6.72 -24.14 0.43
C PRO A 58 5.50 -23.26 0.69
N THR A 59 4.64 -23.13 -0.31
CA THR A 59 3.35 -22.48 -0.18
C THR A 59 2.27 -23.53 0.03
N ASN A 60 1.24 -23.21 0.82
CA ASN A 60 0.04 -24.03 0.93
C ASN A 60 -1.06 -23.53 -0.02
N ASP A 61 -2.04 -24.36 -0.36
CA ASP A 61 -3.09 -23.99 -1.33
C ASP A 61 -3.95 -22.77 -0.94
N LEU A 62 -3.82 -22.27 0.30
CA LEU A 62 -4.54 -21.12 0.85
C LEU A 62 -3.85 -19.77 0.59
N TRP A 63 -2.68 -19.77 -0.06
CA TRP A 63 -1.94 -18.55 -0.35
C TRP A 63 -2.68 -17.66 -1.36
N ARG A 64 -3.40 -18.25 -2.31
CA ARG A 64 -4.10 -17.52 -3.39
C ARG A 64 -5.37 -16.85 -2.86
N GLY A 65 -5.63 -15.63 -3.33
CA GLY A 65 -6.82 -14.88 -2.93
C GLY A 65 -6.88 -13.50 -3.57
N PRO A 66 -7.78 -12.61 -3.09
CA PRO A 66 -7.88 -11.25 -3.59
C PRO A 66 -6.53 -10.53 -3.49
N SER A 67 -6.04 -10.00 -4.62
CA SER A 67 -4.71 -9.37 -4.75
C SER A 67 -3.50 -10.27 -4.41
N ARG A 68 -3.69 -11.59 -4.21
CA ARG A 68 -2.64 -12.58 -4.00
C ARG A 68 -2.56 -13.51 -5.21
N ASP A 69 -1.87 -13.03 -6.23
CA ASP A 69 -1.59 -13.72 -7.49
C ASP A 69 -0.13 -14.19 -7.56
N ILE A 70 0.27 -14.81 -8.67
CA ILE A 70 1.65 -15.29 -8.83
C ILE A 70 2.67 -14.16 -8.77
N ALA A 71 2.33 -12.98 -9.30
CA ALA A 71 3.18 -11.80 -9.24
C ALA A 71 3.40 -11.33 -7.78
N TRP A 72 2.41 -11.51 -6.90
CA TRP A 72 2.61 -11.30 -5.47
C TRP A 72 3.62 -12.29 -4.86
N LEU A 73 3.58 -13.57 -5.19
CA LEU A 73 4.56 -14.53 -4.66
C LEU A 73 5.99 -14.18 -5.11
N GLU A 74 6.17 -13.75 -6.35
CA GLU A 74 7.48 -13.31 -6.84
C GLU A 74 7.93 -12.00 -6.17
N ALA A 75 6.99 -11.10 -5.85
CA ALA A 75 7.30 -9.91 -5.04
C ALA A 75 7.76 -10.29 -3.63
N VAL A 76 7.15 -11.31 -3.02
CA VAL A 76 7.61 -11.88 -1.74
C VAL A 76 8.99 -12.53 -1.90
N ALA A 77 9.28 -13.17 -3.03
CA ALA A 77 10.61 -13.72 -3.32
C ALA A 77 11.71 -12.64 -3.31
N ILE A 78 11.43 -11.48 -3.92
CA ILE A 78 12.32 -10.31 -3.88
C ILE A 78 12.46 -9.77 -2.45
N GLU A 79 11.36 -9.62 -1.71
CA GLU A 79 11.39 -9.16 -0.31
C GLU A 79 12.24 -10.08 0.58
N LEU A 80 12.12 -11.41 0.42
CA LEU A 80 12.95 -12.39 1.13
C LEU A 80 14.44 -12.27 0.76
N ALA A 81 14.75 -11.98 -0.50
CA ALA A 81 16.12 -11.70 -0.90
C ALA A 81 16.66 -10.47 -0.18
N ILE A 82 15.89 -9.40 -0.05
CA ILE A 82 16.29 -8.17 0.65
C ILE A 82 16.51 -8.44 2.15
N HIS A 83 15.63 -9.18 2.80
CA HIS A 83 15.84 -9.62 4.17
C HIS A 83 17.14 -10.43 4.34
N LEU A 84 17.45 -11.31 3.38
CA LEU A 84 18.69 -12.09 3.42
C LEU A 84 19.93 -11.22 3.21
N ILE A 85 19.88 -10.22 2.32
CA ILE A 85 20.95 -9.23 2.12
C ILE A 85 21.23 -8.51 3.45
N HIS A 86 20.16 -8.01 4.08
CA HIS A 86 20.25 -7.31 5.36
C HIS A 86 20.80 -8.22 6.48
N ALA A 87 20.30 -9.45 6.60
CA ALA A 87 20.76 -10.42 7.60
C ALA A 87 22.23 -10.83 7.41
N LYS A 88 22.77 -10.75 6.19
CA LYS A 88 24.19 -10.96 5.90
C LYS A 88 25.07 -9.74 6.24
N GLY A 89 24.49 -8.65 6.74
CA GLY A 89 25.20 -7.43 7.10
C GLY A 89 25.71 -6.64 5.90
N ILE A 90 25.17 -6.88 4.71
CA ILE A 90 25.54 -6.13 3.51
C ILE A 90 24.91 -4.74 3.59
N THR A 91 25.74 -3.72 3.49
CA THR A 91 25.35 -2.31 3.61
C THR A 91 26.11 -1.46 2.59
N ASP A 92 25.61 -0.25 2.33
CA ASP A 92 26.27 0.79 1.52
C ASP A 92 26.70 0.30 0.12
N THR A 93 25.80 -0.40 -0.57
CA THR A 93 26.06 -0.95 -1.90
C THR A 93 24.80 -1.08 -2.72
N ASP A 94 24.97 -1.02 -4.04
CA ASP A 94 23.95 -1.47 -4.98
C ASP A 94 24.04 -2.98 -5.18
N VAL A 95 22.90 -3.68 -5.12
CA VAL A 95 22.84 -5.15 -5.19
C VAL A 95 22.07 -5.60 -6.42
N LEU A 96 22.66 -6.54 -7.16
CA LEU A 96 22.04 -7.16 -8.33
C LEU A 96 21.09 -8.29 -7.95
N ILE A 97 19.82 -8.20 -8.36
CA ILE A 97 18.81 -9.27 -8.23
C ILE A 97 18.29 -9.67 -9.61
N ARG A 98 18.18 -10.99 -9.82
CA ARG A 98 17.64 -11.57 -11.05
C ARG A 98 16.25 -12.13 -10.83
N SER A 99 15.31 -11.79 -11.70
CA SER A 99 13.93 -12.27 -11.69
C SER A 99 13.41 -12.37 -13.13
N ASP A 100 12.44 -13.24 -13.37
CA ASP A 100 11.80 -13.42 -14.67
C ASP A 100 10.44 -12.73 -14.80
N ASN A 101 9.95 -12.08 -13.73
CA ASN A 101 8.74 -11.26 -13.83
C ASN A 101 9.05 -9.79 -14.03
N GLN A 102 8.94 -9.37 -15.29
CA GLN A 102 9.16 -8.00 -15.72
C GLN A 102 8.18 -7.00 -15.06
N GLY A 103 6.95 -7.41 -14.76
CA GLY A 103 5.95 -6.57 -14.09
C GLY A 103 6.31 -6.28 -12.63
N VAL A 104 6.79 -7.30 -11.91
CA VAL A 104 7.27 -7.16 -10.53
C VAL A 104 8.55 -6.33 -10.49
N ILE A 105 9.51 -6.60 -11.39
CA ILE A 105 10.72 -5.79 -11.55
C ILE A 105 10.36 -4.32 -11.75
N ALA A 106 9.47 -4.03 -12.70
CA ALA A 106 9.04 -2.66 -12.99
C ALA A 106 8.36 -2.02 -11.78
N ALA A 107 7.59 -2.77 -10.99
CA ALA A 107 6.93 -2.26 -9.80
C ALA A 107 7.93 -1.87 -8.70
N PHE A 108 8.96 -2.69 -8.47
CA PHE A 108 10.03 -2.38 -7.52
C PHE A 108 10.88 -1.19 -7.99
N GLN A 109 11.27 -1.14 -9.26
CA GLN A 109 11.99 0.01 -9.84
C GLN A 109 11.18 1.31 -9.73
N LYS A 110 9.87 1.24 -9.94
CA LYS A 110 8.95 2.38 -9.79
C LYS A 110 8.66 2.75 -8.33
N GLY A 111 8.95 1.85 -7.38
CA GLY A 111 8.64 1.99 -5.97
C GLY A 111 7.14 1.97 -5.64
N ARG A 112 6.28 1.46 -6.55
CA ARG A 112 4.83 1.34 -6.33
C ARG A 112 4.16 0.34 -7.28
N CYS A 113 3.11 -0.30 -6.79
CA CYS A 113 2.20 -1.14 -7.58
C CYS A 113 0.73 -0.80 -7.27
N SER A 114 -0.18 -1.03 -8.23
CA SER A 114 -1.62 -0.95 -7.99
C SER A 114 -2.15 -2.16 -7.21
N ASN A 115 -1.53 -3.34 -7.38
CA ASN A 115 -1.82 -4.50 -6.55
C ASN A 115 -1.39 -4.22 -5.12
N PHE A 116 -2.34 -4.26 -4.19
CA PHE A 116 -2.15 -3.94 -2.78
C PHE A 116 -1.05 -4.78 -2.12
N MET A 117 -1.03 -6.09 -2.36
CA MET A 117 -0.10 -7.01 -1.69
C MET A 117 1.32 -6.87 -2.24
N ILE A 118 1.49 -6.67 -3.55
CA ILE A 118 2.80 -6.36 -4.16
C ILE A 118 3.31 -5.02 -3.63
N ASN A 119 2.42 -4.02 -3.56
CA ASN A 119 2.75 -2.71 -3.05
C ASN A 119 3.17 -2.77 -1.57
N LEU A 120 2.64 -3.71 -0.79
CA LEU A 120 3.04 -3.95 0.60
C LEU A 120 4.49 -4.46 0.69
N CYS A 121 4.85 -5.46 -0.11
CA CYS A 121 6.23 -5.98 -0.21
C CYS A 121 7.23 -4.87 -0.53
N ILE A 122 6.85 -3.94 -1.43
CA ILE A 122 7.69 -2.79 -1.80
C ILE A 122 7.93 -1.85 -0.60
N CYS A 123 6.94 -1.58 0.26
CA CYS A 123 7.18 -0.70 1.44
C CYS A 123 8.10 -1.35 2.45
N HIS A 124 7.86 -2.63 2.77
CA HIS A 124 8.69 -3.35 3.73
C HIS A 124 10.14 -3.38 3.25
N SER A 125 10.32 -3.70 1.97
CA SER A 125 11.61 -3.66 1.30
C SER A 125 12.25 -2.27 1.39
N ALA A 126 11.50 -1.20 1.11
CA ALA A 126 12.02 0.16 1.13
C ALA A 126 12.53 0.61 2.51
N ALA A 127 11.91 0.14 3.61
CA ALA A 127 12.38 0.43 4.95
C ALA A 127 13.75 -0.21 5.22
N LEU A 128 13.91 -1.49 4.88
CA LEU A 128 15.16 -2.24 5.06
C LEU A 128 16.29 -1.72 4.17
N LEU A 129 15.98 -1.39 2.92
CA LEU A 129 16.95 -0.82 1.98
C LEU A 129 17.47 0.53 2.51
N ARG A 130 16.59 1.36 3.07
CA ARG A 130 16.97 2.64 3.66
C ARG A 130 17.85 2.46 4.90
N GLU A 131 17.48 1.55 5.80
CA GLU A 131 18.25 1.26 7.02
C GLU A 131 19.66 0.72 6.71
N SER A 132 19.78 -0.06 5.62
CA SER A 132 21.03 -0.70 5.20
C SER A 132 21.84 0.13 4.20
N TRP A 133 21.35 1.30 3.78
CA TRP A 133 21.94 2.11 2.71
C TRP A 133 22.14 1.32 1.40
N LEU A 134 21.13 0.51 1.05
CA LEU A 134 21.17 -0.34 -0.13
C LEU A 134 20.32 0.24 -1.26
N SER A 135 20.80 0.07 -2.47
CA SER A 135 19.99 0.19 -3.69
C SER A 135 19.93 -1.15 -4.41
N LEU A 136 18.95 -1.30 -5.31
CA LEU A 136 18.72 -2.53 -6.04
C LEU A 136 18.78 -2.28 -7.54
N THR A 137 19.59 -3.09 -8.22
CA THR A 137 19.56 -3.23 -9.67
C THR A 137 18.94 -4.57 -10.02
N PHE A 138 17.97 -4.55 -10.94
CA PHE A 138 17.30 -5.76 -11.40
C PHE A 138 17.76 -6.13 -12.81
N ILE A 139 17.98 -7.42 -13.05
CA ILE A 139 18.11 -7.99 -14.39
C ILE A 139 16.91 -8.90 -14.65
N TYR A 140 16.19 -8.59 -15.72
CA TYR A 140 15.19 -9.49 -16.28
C TYR A 140 15.87 -10.71 -16.90
N ILE A 141 15.36 -11.89 -16.60
CA ILE A 141 15.85 -13.16 -17.13
C ILE A 141 14.68 -13.94 -17.72
N ASN A 142 14.89 -14.66 -18.81
CA ASN A 142 13.85 -15.55 -19.32
C ASN A 142 13.69 -16.78 -18.41
N THR A 143 12.45 -17.19 -18.12
CA THR A 143 12.14 -18.34 -17.25
C THR A 143 12.92 -19.60 -17.60
N SER A 144 13.17 -19.88 -18.88
CA SER A 144 13.91 -21.08 -19.32
C SER A 144 15.37 -21.14 -18.86
N ILE A 145 15.96 -20.01 -18.50
CA ILE A 145 17.33 -19.89 -18.01
C ILE A 145 17.38 -19.42 -16.55
N ASN A 146 16.24 -19.29 -15.88
CA ASN A 146 16.18 -18.93 -14.46
C ASN A 146 16.62 -20.13 -13.60
N LEU A 147 17.79 -20.01 -12.98
CA LEU A 147 18.36 -21.08 -12.15
C LEU A 147 17.50 -21.43 -10.92
N THR A 148 16.58 -20.55 -10.53
CA THR A 148 15.71 -20.73 -9.37
C THR A 148 14.38 -21.39 -9.71
N ASP A 149 14.01 -21.53 -10.99
CA ASP A 149 12.76 -22.19 -11.41
C ASP A 149 12.64 -23.66 -10.92
N PRO A 150 13.68 -24.50 -10.98
CA PRO A 150 13.62 -25.83 -10.38
C PRO A 150 13.38 -25.78 -8.86
N ILE A 151 14.01 -24.82 -8.17
CA ILE A 151 13.91 -24.67 -6.70
C ILE A 151 12.50 -24.24 -6.30
N SER A 152 11.91 -23.27 -7.01
CA SER A 152 10.54 -22.81 -6.74
C SER A 152 9.51 -23.91 -6.99
N ARG A 153 9.82 -24.88 -7.87
CA ARG A 153 9.01 -26.07 -8.19
C ARG A 153 9.31 -27.30 -7.34
N GLY A 154 10.16 -27.18 -6.31
CA GLY A 154 10.45 -28.25 -5.37
C GLY A 154 11.56 -29.22 -5.78
N ILE A 155 12.28 -28.92 -6.85
CA ILE A 155 13.46 -29.68 -7.29
C ILE A 155 14.69 -29.02 -6.65
N TYR A 156 15.11 -29.60 -5.52
CA TYR A 156 16.13 -28.99 -4.68
C TYR A 156 17.55 -29.51 -4.99
N PRO A 157 18.56 -28.61 -5.07
CA PRO A 157 19.96 -29.02 -5.05
C PRO A 157 20.34 -29.75 -3.75
N PRO A 158 21.56 -30.33 -3.66
CA PRO A 158 22.02 -31.01 -2.45
C PRO A 158 21.80 -30.21 -1.17
N ILE A 159 21.35 -30.89 -0.11
CA ILE A 159 21.01 -30.26 1.17
C ILE A 159 22.20 -29.51 1.80
N ALA A 160 23.43 -29.92 1.50
CA ALA A 160 24.67 -29.27 1.94
C ALA A 160 24.81 -27.83 1.41
N LEU A 161 24.09 -27.48 0.33
CA LEU A 161 24.07 -26.15 -0.27
C LEU A 161 22.86 -25.32 0.20
N ARG A 162 22.03 -25.85 1.12
CA ARG A 162 20.88 -25.11 1.65
C ARG A 162 21.37 -24.02 2.60
N LEU A 163 20.83 -22.81 2.47
CA LEU A 163 21.10 -21.71 3.39
C LEU A 163 20.63 -22.09 4.80
N VAL A 164 21.56 -22.06 5.76
CA VAL A 164 21.29 -22.32 7.17
C VAL A 164 20.51 -21.12 7.72
N SER A 165 19.28 -21.36 8.18
CA SER A 165 18.33 -20.34 8.65
C SER A 165 17.89 -19.36 7.55
N PRO A 166 17.03 -19.77 6.60
CA PRO A 166 16.33 -18.80 5.76
C PRO A 166 15.61 -17.79 6.67
N PRO A 167 15.58 -16.48 6.34
CA PRO A 167 14.78 -15.54 7.10
C PRO A 167 13.36 -16.12 7.24
N PRO A 168 12.78 -16.11 8.46
CA PRO A 168 11.40 -16.50 8.60
C PRO A 168 10.61 -15.66 7.60
N LEU A 169 9.65 -16.28 6.88
CA LEU A 169 8.70 -15.51 6.09
C LEU A 169 8.24 -14.36 6.98
N PRO A 170 8.24 -13.10 6.50
CA PRO A 170 7.76 -12.01 7.32
C PRO A 170 6.31 -12.34 7.68
N ARG A 171 6.11 -12.91 8.87
CA ARG A 171 4.85 -12.89 9.59
C ARG A 171 4.72 -11.43 10.01
N VAL A 172 4.46 -10.56 9.06
CA VAL A 172 3.76 -9.32 9.39
C VAL A 172 2.38 -9.82 9.74
N ASP A 173 2.20 -10.13 11.02
CA ASP A 173 0.87 -10.12 11.59
C ASP A 173 0.43 -8.65 11.52
N ILE A 174 -0.17 -8.32 10.38
CA ILE A 174 -0.71 -6.99 10.10
C ILE A 174 -1.65 -6.63 11.25
N GLN A 175 -2.32 -7.60 11.86
CA GLN A 175 -3.19 -7.40 13.01
C GLN A 175 -2.40 -6.92 14.23
N ALA A 176 -1.28 -7.56 14.58
CA ALA A 176 -0.45 -7.16 15.72
C ALA A 176 0.18 -5.77 15.56
N ALA A 177 0.72 -5.45 14.37
CA ALA A 177 1.30 -4.13 14.10
C ALA A 177 0.25 -3.01 14.05
N VAL A 178 -0.96 -3.35 13.60
CA VAL A 178 -2.13 -2.45 13.62
C VAL A 178 -2.60 -2.25 15.06
N ASP A 179 -2.70 -3.30 15.87
CA ASP A 179 -3.18 -3.25 17.25
C ASP A 179 -2.24 -2.47 18.17
N GLU A 180 -0.91 -2.59 17.99
CA GLU A 180 0.09 -1.79 18.71
C GLU A 180 0.01 -0.28 18.40
N PHE A 181 -0.28 0.08 17.15
CA PHE A 181 -0.47 1.48 16.74
C PHE A 181 -1.74 2.09 17.36
N TRP A 182 -2.85 1.34 17.38
CA TRP A 182 -4.13 1.83 17.92
C TRP A 182 -4.20 1.84 19.44
N SER A 183 -3.41 1.02 20.12
CA SER A 183 -3.22 1.09 21.58
C SER A 183 -2.68 2.46 22.04
N ASN A 184 -2.00 3.18 21.14
CA ASN A 184 -1.38 4.48 21.40
C ASN A 184 -2.15 5.68 20.80
N ALA A 185 -3.35 5.46 20.23
CA ALA A 185 -4.14 6.53 19.62
C ALA A 185 -5.02 7.27 20.67
N PRO A 186 -5.18 8.60 20.58
CA PRO A 186 -6.02 9.37 21.51
C PRO A 186 -7.51 8.98 21.38
N PRO A 187 -8.31 9.09 22.46
CA PRO A 187 -9.72 8.72 22.45
C PRO A 187 -10.55 9.61 21.51
N ALA A 188 -11.51 8.99 20.82
CA ALA A 188 -12.29 9.59 19.75
C ALA A 188 -13.29 10.67 20.25
N PRO A 189 -13.43 11.81 19.55
CA PRO A 189 -14.58 12.70 19.69
C PRO A 189 -15.85 12.14 19.02
N SER A 190 -16.99 12.75 19.31
CA SER A 190 -18.37 12.24 19.17
C SER A 190 -18.91 12.02 17.74
N ASP A 191 -18.16 12.31 16.68
CA ASP A 191 -18.55 12.01 15.29
C ASP A 191 -17.41 11.27 14.59
N LEU A 192 -17.67 10.03 14.16
CA LEU A 192 -16.71 9.11 13.57
C LEU A 192 -16.08 9.67 12.28
N ARG A 193 -16.89 10.28 11.39
CA ARG A 193 -16.40 10.80 10.11
C ARG A 193 -15.59 12.07 10.29
N GLU A 194 -16.04 12.97 11.17
CA GLU A 194 -15.26 14.15 11.54
C GLU A 194 -13.95 13.76 12.24
N SER A 195 -13.97 12.74 13.09
CA SER A 195 -12.78 12.19 13.74
C SER A 195 -11.78 11.63 12.73
N VAL A 196 -12.27 10.89 11.72
CA VAL A 196 -11.42 10.41 10.62
C VAL A 196 -10.87 11.60 9.84
N ALA A 197 -11.69 12.59 9.50
CA ALA A 197 -11.25 13.78 8.76
C ALA A 197 -10.23 14.65 9.53
N LEU A 198 -10.39 14.79 10.85
CA LEU A 198 -9.45 15.45 11.76
C LEU A 198 -8.13 14.70 11.81
N SER A 199 -8.17 13.36 11.96
CA SER A 199 -6.97 12.52 11.98
C SER A 199 -6.17 12.60 10.67
N LEU A 200 -6.89 12.81 9.57
CA LEU A 200 -6.34 12.97 8.23
C LEU A 200 -5.94 14.41 7.88
N GLN A 201 -6.14 15.38 8.79
CA GLN A 201 -5.90 16.80 8.56
C GLN A 201 -6.63 17.36 7.32
N LEU A 202 -7.81 16.84 6.98
CA LEU A 202 -8.58 17.25 5.79
C LEU A 202 -9.26 18.62 5.95
N PHE A 203 -9.24 19.20 7.15
CA PHE A 203 -9.80 20.54 7.42
C PHE A 203 -8.86 21.70 7.05
N ARG A 204 -8.07 21.57 5.97
CA ARG A 204 -7.35 22.73 5.43
C ARG A 204 -8.35 23.62 4.71
N SER A 205 -8.69 24.75 5.31
CA SER A 205 -9.53 25.79 4.72
C SER A 205 -8.83 26.42 3.51
N CYS A 206 -8.97 25.79 2.36
CA CYS A 206 -8.78 26.44 1.07
C CYS A 206 -10.17 26.63 0.46
N THR A 207 -10.63 27.88 0.42
CA THR A 207 -11.85 28.24 -0.30
C THR A 207 -11.71 27.76 -1.75
N PRO A 208 -12.60 26.89 -2.24
CA PRO A 208 -12.53 26.46 -3.63
C PRO A 208 -12.65 27.69 -4.53
N ARG A 209 -11.72 27.88 -5.47
CA ARG A 209 -11.89 28.89 -6.53
C ARG A 209 -13.12 28.49 -7.34
N PRO A 210 -14.17 29.32 -7.43
CA PRO A 210 -15.33 29.00 -8.23
C PRO A 210 -14.91 28.94 -9.69
N CYS A 211 -15.05 27.78 -10.33
CA CYS A 211 -15.08 27.69 -11.79
C CYS A 211 -16.47 28.13 -12.26
N THR A 212 -16.55 28.87 -13.37
CA THR A 212 -17.82 29.27 -14.00
C THR A 212 -18.70 28.04 -14.24
N GLY A 213 -19.86 27.98 -13.57
CA GLY A 213 -20.82 26.87 -13.64
C GLY A 213 -20.80 25.91 -12.44
N SER A 214 -19.88 26.04 -11.48
CA SER A 214 -19.79 25.16 -10.31
C SER A 214 -20.12 25.89 -9.00
N SER A 215 -21.39 25.91 -8.60
CA SER A 215 -21.82 26.41 -7.29
C SER A 215 -22.08 25.27 -6.30
N ILE A 216 -21.61 25.41 -5.07
CA ILE A 216 -21.96 24.52 -3.95
C ILE A 216 -23.11 25.19 -3.20
N THR A 217 -24.30 24.60 -3.26
CA THR A 217 -25.44 25.04 -2.44
C THR A 217 -25.17 24.68 -0.98
N PRO A 218 -25.29 25.61 -0.02
CA PRO A 218 -25.07 25.31 1.39
C PRO A 218 -26.03 24.21 1.86
N SER A 219 -25.48 23.11 2.36
CA SER A 219 -26.24 21.99 2.92
C SER A 219 -25.46 21.39 4.08
N THR A 220 -26.17 20.97 5.12
CA THR A 220 -25.57 20.24 6.26
C THR A 220 -24.98 18.89 5.82
N LEU A 221 -25.51 18.30 4.74
CA LEU A 221 -25.04 17.05 4.16
C LEU A 221 -23.85 17.22 3.21
N ARG A 222 -23.61 18.46 2.73
CA ARG A 222 -22.60 18.79 1.72
C ARG A 222 -21.81 20.04 2.13
N PRO A 223 -21.01 19.96 3.21
CA PRO A 223 -20.21 21.10 3.64
C PRO A 223 -19.21 21.52 2.54
N PRO A 224 -18.80 22.81 2.50
CA PRO A 224 -17.88 23.31 1.50
C PRO A 224 -16.46 22.78 1.78
N VAL A 225 -16.08 21.71 1.09
CA VAL A 225 -14.80 21.01 1.22
C VAL A 225 -14.13 20.79 -0.14
N LEU A 226 -12.83 20.46 -0.15
CA LEU A 226 -12.09 20.14 -1.37
C LEU A 226 -12.71 18.94 -2.09
N ALA A 227 -12.54 18.87 -3.42
CA ALA A 227 -13.04 17.76 -4.21
C ALA A 227 -12.55 16.39 -3.67
N SER A 228 -11.28 16.30 -3.25
CA SER A 228 -10.68 15.09 -2.66
C SER A 228 -11.33 14.60 -1.37
N ASP A 229 -12.08 15.46 -0.69
CA ASP A 229 -12.55 15.21 0.68
C ASP A 229 -14.07 14.97 0.71
N ARG A 230 -14.77 15.28 -0.38
CA ARG A 230 -16.23 15.06 -0.53
C ARG A 230 -16.62 13.60 -0.33
N LEU A 231 -15.79 12.65 -0.75
CA LEU A 231 -16.06 11.22 -0.56
C LEU A 231 -16.25 10.82 0.91
N LEU A 232 -15.58 11.52 1.83
CA LEU A 232 -15.69 11.28 3.27
C LEU A 232 -16.72 12.21 3.93
N LEU A 233 -16.66 13.50 3.57
CA LEU A 233 -17.35 14.57 4.28
C LEU A 233 -18.73 14.89 3.71
N TRP A 234 -19.04 14.45 2.50
CA TRP A 234 -20.40 14.52 1.99
C TRP A 234 -21.17 13.25 2.32
N SER A 235 -22.45 13.42 2.60
CA SER A 235 -23.36 12.32 2.90
C SER A 235 -24.73 12.57 2.29
N THR A 236 -25.61 11.60 2.45
CA THR A 236 -27.03 11.65 2.09
C THR A 236 -27.85 11.12 3.27
N PRO A 237 -29.18 11.31 3.31
CA PRO A 237 -30.00 10.72 4.36
C PRO A 237 -29.80 9.19 4.45
N GLY A 238 -29.86 8.48 3.32
CA GLY A 238 -29.59 7.04 3.28
C GLY A 238 -28.15 6.67 3.69
N GLY A 239 -27.17 7.54 3.43
CA GLY A 239 -25.79 7.35 3.88
C GLY A 239 -25.61 7.49 5.39
N GLN A 240 -26.33 8.42 6.02
CA GLN A 240 -26.34 8.59 7.48
C GLN A 240 -27.07 7.44 8.18
N GLU A 241 -28.19 6.98 7.62
CA GLU A 241 -28.92 5.80 8.13
C GLU A 241 -28.02 4.55 8.05
N TRP A 242 -27.37 4.32 6.90
CA TRP A 242 -26.42 3.21 6.73
C TRP A 242 -25.27 3.27 7.73
N GLN A 243 -24.72 4.45 7.99
CA GLN A 243 -23.67 4.63 8.98
C GLN A 243 -24.18 4.32 10.40
N THR A 244 -25.36 4.81 10.76
CA THR A 244 -25.97 4.54 12.07
C THR A 244 -26.19 3.03 12.28
N GLU A 245 -26.62 2.31 11.24
CA GLU A 245 -26.77 0.85 11.29
C GLU A 245 -25.43 0.11 11.42
N LEU A 246 -24.36 0.64 10.83
CA LEU A 246 -23.02 0.10 11.02
C LEU A 246 -22.50 0.31 12.44
N GLU A 247 -22.68 1.49 13.02
CA GLU A 247 -22.29 1.86 14.39
C GLU A 247 -22.98 0.97 15.44
N LYS A 248 -24.22 0.53 15.17
CA LYS A 248 -24.90 -0.47 16.03
C LYS A 248 -24.25 -1.85 15.96
N LYS A 249 -23.63 -2.21 14.84
CA LYS A 249 -23.16 -3.58 14.55
C LYS A 249 -21.69 -3.80 14.86
N TYR A 250 -20.87 -2.75 14.78
CA TYR A 250 -19.42 -2.85 14.94
C TYR A 250 -18.90 -1.78 15.90
N PRO A 251 -17.83 -2.08 16.66
CA PRO A 251 -17.17 -1.07 17.49
C PRO A 251 -16.69 0.12 16.64
N ASP A 252 -16.74 1.32 17.22
CA ASP A 252 -16.29 2.57 16.58
C ASP A 252 -14.86 2.45 16.04
N SER A 253 -13.98 1.72 16.73
CA SER A 253 -12.61 1.48 16.29
C SER A 253 -12.52 0.71 14.96
N SER A 254 -13.44 -0.23 14.70
CA SER A 254 -13.51 -0.97 13.45
C SER A 254 -14.06 -0.12 12.31
N LEU A 255 -15.05 0.72 12.58
CA LEU A 255 -15.62 1.62 11.59
C LEU A 255 -14.67 2.77 11.26
N PHE A 256 -13.96 3.29 12.25
CA PHE A 256 -12.87 4.26 12.05
C PHE A 256 -11.82 3.69 11.09
N LYS A 257 -11.38 2.44 11.32
CA LYS A 257 -10.47 1.73 10.41
C LYS A 257 -11.07 1.59 9.01
N LEU A 258 -12.35 1.22 8.89
CA LEU A 258 -13.03 1.06 7.60
C LEU A 258 -13.00 2.34 6.77
N PHE A 259 -13.43 3.47 7.34
CA PHE A 259 -13.45 4.76 6.63
C PHE A 259 -12.03 5.25 6.30
N HIS A 260 -11.06 5.03 7.20
CA HIS A 260 -9.68 5.39 6.98
C HIS A 260 -9.05 4.58 5.82
N VAL A 261 -9.26 3.25 5.79
CA VAL A 261 -8.81 2.37 4.70
C VAL A 261 -9.49 2.74 3.38
N MET A 262 -10.79 3.01 3.41
CA MET A 262 -11.55 3.40 2.22
C MET A 262 -10.95 4.64 1.56
N ILE A 263 -10.64 5.69 2.34
CA ILE A 263 -10.06 6.93 1.81
C ILE A 263 -8.61 6.78 1.36
N HIS A 264 -7.78 6.02 2.10
CA HIS A 264 -6.38 5.79 1.70
C HIS A 264 -6.21 4.80 0.54
N SER A 265 -7.22 3.98 0.25
CA SER A 265 -7.18 3.06 -0.89
C SER A 265 -7.31 3.79 -2.24
N LEU A 266 -7.74 5.05 -2.23
CA LEU A 266 -7.86 5.92 -3.40
C LEU A 266 -6.75 6.98 -3.39
N ASP A 267 -5.99 7.10 -4.47
CA ASP A 267 -5.02 8.19 -4.63
C ASP A 267 -5.72 9.56 -4.71
N LEU A 268 -4.98 10.64 -4.48
CA LEU A 268 -5.54 12.00 -4.38
C LEU A 268 -6.26 12.45 -5.66
N ASP A 269 -5.75 12.08 -6.83
CA ASP A 269 -6.35 12.47 -8.10
C ASP A 269 -7.66 11.70 -8.32
N THR A 270 -7.66 10.40 -8.00
CA THR A 270 -8.86 9.56 -8.03
C THR A 270 -9.94 10.08 -7.08
N ARG A 271 -9.58 10.45 -5.84
CA ARG A 271 -10.53 11.06 -4.89
C ARG A 271 -11.08 12.38 -5.41
N SER A 272 -10.24 13.22 -5.99
CA SER A 272 -10.65 14.50 -6.56
C SER A 272 -11.60 14.32 -7.73
N ASN A 273 -11.34 13.34 -8.62
CA ASN A 273 -12.20 13.03 -9.74
C ASN A 273 -13.58 12.53 -9.30
N TYR A 274 -13.63 11.56 -8.37
CA TYR A 274 -14.92 11.08 -7.84
C TYR A 274 -15.67 12.16 -7.08
N GLY A 275 -14.98 12.97 -6.26
CA GLY A 275 -15.61 14.08 -5.56
C GLY A 275 -16.07 15.23 -6.48
N ALA A 276 -15.41 15.43 -7.62
CA ALA A 276 -15.93 16.29 -8.68
C ALA A 276 -17.20 15.70 -9.30
N GLY A 277 -17.22 14.39 -9.56
CA GLY A 277 -18.40 13.66 -10.02
C GLY A 277 -19.60 13.78 -9.06
N LEU A 278 -19.37 13.66 -7.75
CA LEU A 278 -20.41 13.87 -6.73
C LEU A 278 -21.01 15.27 -6.81
N LEU A 279 -20.18 16.31 -7.00
CA LEU A 279 -20.70 17.67 -7.19
C LEU A 279 -21.58 17.75 -8.44
N CYS A 280 -21.11 17.26 -9.59
CA CYS A 280 -21.88 17.27 -10.82
C CYS A 280 -23.22 16.54 -10.67
N PHE A 281 -23.22 15.36 -10.06
CA PHE A 281 -24.44 14.60 -9.79
C PHE A 281 -25.41 15.38 -8.90
N THR A 282 -24.92 15.98 -7.81
CA THR A 282 -25.78 16.76 -6.92
C THR A 282 -26.33 18.02 -7.59
N GLN A 283 -25.55 18.68 -8.45
CA GLN A 283 -26.01 19.82 -9.25
C GLN A 283 -27.06 19.43 -10.29
N PHE A 284 -26.89 18.26 -10.91
CA PHE A 284 -27.90 17.70 -11.80
C PHE A 284 -29.22 17.44 -11.05
N CYS A 285 -29.17 16.79 -9.88
CA CYS A 285 -30.34 16.60 -9.03
C CYS A 285 -30.97 17.93 -8.57
N ASP A 286 -30.15 18.89 -8.16
CA ASP A 286 -30.60 20.24 -7.77
C ASP A 286 -31.30 20.95 -8.95
N SER A 287 -30.78 20.79 -10.19
CA SER A 287 -31.37 21.40 -11.40
C SER A 287 -32.72 20.82 -11.82
N LEU A 288 -32.95 19.54 -11.49
CA LEU A 288 -34.21 18.83 -11.76
C LEU A 288 -35.17 18.87 -10.58
N GLY A 289 -34.80 19.51 -9.46
CA GLY A 289 -35.62 19.56 -8.26
C GLY A 289 -35.80 18.21 -7.56
N ILE A 290 -34.86 17.28 -7.74
CA ILE A 290 -34.91 15.94 -7.14
C ILE A 290 -34.59 16.05 -5.65
N ALA A 291 -35.47 15.52 -4.81
CA ALA A 291 -35.34 15.60 -3.36
C ALA A 291 -34.15 14.76 -2.85
N GLU A 292 -33.51 15.16 -1.74
CA GLU A 292 -32.30 14.50 -1.21
C GLU A 292 -32.51 13.01 -0.89
N GLN A 293 -33.71 12.62 -0.46
CA GLN A 293 -34.05 11.21 -0.19
C GLN A 293 -34.05 10.32 -1.44
N ASP A 294 -34.29 10.89 -2.62
CA ASP A 294 -34.37 10.15 -3.88
C ASP A 294 -33.00 10.01 -4.57
N ARG A 295 -31.96 10.63 -3.99
CA ARG A 295 -30.59 10.63 -4.53
C ARG A 295 -29.78 9.43 -4.07
N MET A 296 -30.16 8.78 -2.97
CA MET A 296 -29.48 7.59 -2.46
C MET A 296 -30.39 6.71 -1.57
N PRO A 297 -30.56 5.41 -1.90
CA PRO A 297 -30.08 4.74 -3.10
C PRO A 297 -30.74 5.32 -4.36
N ALA A 298 -29.92 5.71 -5.35
CA ALA A 298 -30.43 6.30 -6.59
C ALA A 298 -31.17 5.23 -7.41
N ALA A 299 -32.36 5.57 -7.91
CA ALA A 299 -33.08 4.71 -8.85
C ALA A 299 -32.30 4.56 -10.17
N GLU A 300 -32.44 3.42 -10.85
CA GLU A 300 -31.76 3.17 -12.14
C GLU A 300 -32.06 4.26 -13.17
N SER A 301 -33.30 4.76 -13.20
CA SER A 301 -33.73 5.86 -14.06
C SER A 301 -33.04 7.20 -13.79
N LEU A 302 -32.38 7.35 -12.64
CA LEU A 302 -31.66 8.56 -12.25
C LEU A 302 -30.19 8.53 -12.67
N ILE A 303 -29.64 7.34 -12.92
CA ILE A 303 -28.22 7.11 -13.21
C ILE A 303 -27.96 6.61 -14.65
N SER A 304 -29.01 6.41 -15.44
CA SER A 304 -28.97 6.00 -16.85
C SER A 304 -29.03 7.19 -17.80
#